data_AF-A0A7G2LWH8-F1
#
_entry.id   AF-A0A7G2LWH8-F1
#
_cell.length_a   1.000
_cell.length_b   1.000
_cell.length_c   1.000
_cell.angle_alpha   90.00
_cell.angle_beta   90.00
_cell.angle_gamma   90.00
#
_symmetry.space_group_name_H-M   'P 1'
#
loop_
_entity.id
_entity.type
_entity.pdbx_description
1 polymer ?
#
loop_
_entity_poly.entity_id
_entity_poly.type
_entity_poly.pdbx_seq_one_letter_code
_entity_poly.pdbx_strand_id
1 'polypeptide(L)'
;MSELTPEILLHGYSIGIFPMAEHRDDPEIFWVDPRRRGIMPLNGFHISRSLTRAIRRTSFHHTIDRDFDGVVAACADREDTWINEEIAALYGALHRAGLAHSLEVWDREALVGGVYGVTLGRAFFGESMFSRRDNASKMALAALVDRLRRAGFILFDTQFLTDHLASLGAKEISRADYHAQLDVAKRGSAAFSTPALDSLQDVLQRMTQMS
;
A
#
# COMPACT_ATOMS: atom_id res chain seq x y z
N MET A 1 -28.24 11.71 2.75
CA MET A 1 -27.39 10.50 2.80
C MET A 1 -26.21 10.85 3.66
N SER A 2 -25.78 9.97 4.58
CA SER A 2 -24.64 10.25 5.45
C SER A 2 -23.39 10.43 4.57
N GLU A 3 -22.85 11.64 4.53
CA GLU A 3 -21.60 11.96 3.82
C GLU A 3 -20.47 11.08 4.38
N LEU A 4 -19.68 10.45 3.51
CA LEU A 4 -18.53 9.66 3.95
C LEU A 4 -17.46 10.64 4.42
N THR A 5 -16.98 10.49 5.66
CA THR A 5 -15.92 11.34 6.22
C THR A 5 -14.63 10.54 6.43
N PRO A 6 -13.46 11.20 6.55
CA PRO A 6 -12.20 10.51 6.87
C PRO A 6 -12.28 9.67 8.16
N GLU A 7 -13.04 10.12 9.15
CA GLU A 7 -13.26 9.39 10.41
C GLU A 7 -14.09 8.12 10.20
N ILE A 8 -15.14 8.19 9.38
CA ILE A 8 -15.95 7.02 9.01
C ILE A 8 -15.09 6.05 8.19
N LEU A 9 -14.28 6.57 7.27
CA LEU A 9 -13.31 5.79 6.50
C LEU A 9 -12.36 5.01 7.40
N LEU A 10 -11.72 5.70 8.35
CA LEU A 10 -10.82 5.10 9.33
C LEU A 10 -11.53 4.09 10.23
N HIS A 11 -12.77 4.37 10.62
CA HIS A 11 -13.58 3.44 11.40
C HIS A 11 -13.83 2.14 10.63
N GLY A 12 -14.13 2.22 9.32
CA GLY A 12 -14.24 1.06 8.45
C GLY A 12 -13.00 0.17 8.51
N TYR A 13 -11.80 0.75 8.32
CA TYR A 13 -10.55 0.00 8.46
C TYR A 13 -10.39 -0.65 9.84
N SER A 14 -10.82 0.03 10.92
CA SER A 14 -10.71 -0.48 12.29
C SER A 14 -11.54 -1.75 12.58
N ILE A 15 -12.57 -1.98 11.76
CA ILE A 15 -13.45 -3.15 11.81
C ILE A 15 -13.24 -4.09 10.63
N GLY A 16 -12.22 -3.84 9.79
CA GLY A 16 -11.81 -4.73 8.72
C GLY A 16 -12.58 -4.57 7.41
N ILE A 17 -13.28 -3.45 7.21
CA ILE A 17 -13.95 -3.14 5.94
C ILE A 17 -13.26 -1.98 5.24
N PHE A 18 -13.44 -1.86 3.93
CA PHE A 18 -12.85 -0.79 3.11
C PHE A 18 -13.86 -0.32 2.06
N PRO A 19 -13.79 0.97 1.66
CA PRO A 19 -14.69 1.51 0.65
C PRO A 19 -14.27 1.08 -0.76
N MET A 20 -15.24 0.94 -1.65
CA MET A 20 -15.05 0.87 -3.09
C MET A 20 -16.20 1.60 -3.79
N ALA A 21 -15.97 2.05 -5.01
CA ALA A 21 -17.01 2.49 -5.95
C ALA A 21 -17.00 1.55 -7.17
N GLU A 22 -18.12 1.40 -7.89
CA GLU A 22 -18.14 0.55 -9.09
C GLU A 22 -17.29 1.18 -10.21
N HIS A 23 -17.40 2.49 -10.38
CA HIS A 23 -16.71 3.26 -11.43
C HIS A 23 -16.27 4.65 -10.93
N ARG A 24 -15.41 5.31 -11.70
CA ARG A 24 -14.92 6.68 -11.39
C ARG A 24 -16.04 7.70 -11.27
N ASP A 25 -17.09 7.58 -12.09
CA ASP A 25 -18.18 8.55 -12.12
C ASP A 25 -19.35 8.14 -11.22
N ASP A 26 -19.19 7.04 -10.47
CA ASP A 26 -20.22 6.54 -9.55
C ASP A 26 -20.20 7.37 -8.25
N PRO A 27 -21.32 8.02 -7.89
CA PRO A 27 -21.44 8.72 -6.62
C PRO A 27 -21.63 7.78 -5.43
N GLU A 28 -21.90 6.49 -5.64
CA GLU A 28 -22.12 5.53 -4.56
C GLU A 28 -20.84 4.81 -4.15
N ILE A 29 -20.51 4.94 -2.86
CA ILE A 29 -19.44 4.19 -2.21
C ILE A 29 -20.06 3.08 -1.37
N PHE A 30 -19.62 1.84 -1.59
CA PHE A 30 -20.03 0.68 -0.82
C PHE A 30 -18.88 0.09 0.00
N TRP A 31 -19.24 -0.64 1.05
CA TRP A 31 -18.30 -1.26 1.97
C TRP A 31 -18.08 -2.72 1.67
N VAL A 32 -16.82 -3.14 1.65
CA VAL A 32 -16.45 -4.51 1.33
C VAL A 32 -15.82 -5.22 2.53
N ASP A 33 -16.31 -6.42 2.79
CA ASP A 33 -15.75 -7.39 3.73
C ASP A 33 -15.63 -8.76 3.03
N PRO A 34 -14.50 -9.10 2.41
CA PRO A 34 -14.38 -10.34 1.65
C PRO A 34 -14.23 -11.55 2.60
N ARG A 35 -14.72 -12.73 2.18
CA ARG A 35 -14.55 -13.98 2.97
C ARG A 35 -13.09 -14.45 3.01
N ARG A 36 -12.34 -14.11 1.97
CA ARG A 36 -10.90 -14.34 1.81
C ARG A 36 -10.23 -12.98 1.72
N ARG A 37 -9.27 -12.71 2.59
CA ARG A 37 -8.56 -11.42 2.62
C ARG A 37 -7.14 -11.60 2.10
N GLY A 38 -6.75 -10.79 1.13
CA GLY A 38 -5.38 -10.69 0.66
C GLY A 38 -4.50 -9.99 1.70
N ILE A 39 -3.36 -10.59 2.03
CA ILE A 39 -2.33 -9.97 2.86
C ILE A 39 -0.96 -10.16 2.21
N MET A 40 -0.05 -9.20 2.46
CA MET A 40 1.37 -9.32 2.12
C MET A 40 2.17 -9.63 3.39
N PRO A 41 2.69 -10.85 3.56
CA PRO A 41 3.54 -11.17 4.70
C PRO A 41 4.82 -10.33 4.71
N LEU A 42 5.08 -9.59 5.80
CA LEU A 42 6.25 -8.71 5.90
C LEU A 42 7.60 -9.45 5.90
N ASN A 43 7.59 -10.75 6.22
CA ASN A 43 8.76 -11.64 6.17
C ASN A 43 8.68 -12.63 5.00
N GLY A 44 7.77 -12.44 4.04
CA GLY A 44 7.51 -13.38 2.96
C GLY A 44 7.50 -12.77 1.56
N PHE A 45 8.03 -11.55 1.40
CA PHE A 45 8.10 -10.90 0.10
C PHE A 45 9.06 -11.63 -0.85
N HIS A 46 8.54 -12.12 -1.96
CA HIS A 46 9.31 -12.85 -2.95
C HIS A 46 9.99 -11.90 -3.94
N ILE A 47 11.32 -11.80 -3.85
CA ILE A 47 12.13 -11.05 -4.81
C ILE A 47 12.71 -11.98 -5.88
N SER A 48 12.15 -11.91 -7.09
CA SER A 48 12.60 -12.75 -8.19
C SER A 48 14.02 -12.39 -8.65
N ARG A 49 14.72 -13.33 -9.30
CA ARG A 49 16.05 -13.08 -9.88
C ARG A 49 16.06 -11.95 -10.91
N SER A 50 14.97 -11.75 -11.65
CA SER A 50 14.85 -10.63 -12.60
C SER A 50 14.69 -9.31 -11.86
N LEU A 51 13.88 -9.24 -10.80
CA LEU A 51 13.72 -8.05 -9.98
C LEU A 51 15.02 -7.66 -9.27
N THR A 52 15.73 -8.63 -8.70
CA THR A 52 17.08 -8.42 -8.12
C THR A 52 18.03 -7.78 -9.13
N ARG A 53 18.07 -8.28 -10.38
CA ARG A 53 18.90 -7.70 -11.44
C ARG A 53 18.45 -6.29 -11.82
N ALA A 54 17.14 -6.04 -11.87
CA ALA A 54 16.59 -4.73 -12.17
C ALA A 54 16.97 -3.70 -11.10
N ILE A 55 16.83 -4.03 -9.81
CA ILE A 55 17.20 -3.13 -8.70
C ILE A 55 18.70 -2.82 -8.70
N ARG A 56 19.56 -3.80 -9.00
CA ARG A 56 21.02 -3.57 -9.06
C ARG A 56 21.47 -2.64 -10.19
N ARG A 57 20.66 -2.51 -11.24
CA ARG A 57 21.01 -1.76 -12.47
C ARG A 57 20.28 -0.44 -12.61
N THR A 58 19.20 -0.24 -11.86
CA THR A 58 18.39 0.97 -11.97
C THR A 58 19.06 2.15 -11.29
N SER A 59 18.81 3.35 -11.83
CA SER A 59 19.07 4.63 -11.18
C SER A 59 17.84 5.17 -10.43
N PHE A 60 16.78 4.36 -10.31
CA PHE A 60 15.58 4.78 -9.59
C PHE A 60 15.90 4.97 -8.10
N HIS A 61 15.23 5.96 -7.52
CA HIS A 61 15.21 6.16 -6.07
C HIS A 61 13.76 6.17 -5.59
N HIS A 62 13.56 6.10 -4.29
CA HIS A 62 12.23 6.18 -3.72
C HIS A 62 12.16 7.24 -2.62
N THR A 63 10.95 7.77 -2.43
CA THR A 63 10.62 8.68 -1.34
C THR A 63 9.37 8.19 -0.64
N ILE A 64 8.99 8.86 0.44
CA ILE A 64 7.69 8.70 1.08
C ILE A 64 7.06 10.08 1.22
N ASP A 65 5.74 10.14 1.12
CA ASP A 65 4.93 11.33 1.38
C ASP A 65 5.41 12.58 0.61
N ARG A 66 6.12 12.39 -0.51
CA ARG A 66 6.66 13.50 -1.32
C ARG A 66 5.62 14.04 -2.29
N ASP A 67 4.81 13.14 -2.84
CA ASP A 67 3.80 13.45 -3.85
C ASP A 67 2.61 12.49 -3.74
N PHE A 68 1.92 12.53 -2.59
CA PHE A 68 0.78 11.66 -2.31
C PHE A 68 -0.32 11.80 -3.36
N ASP A 69 -0.69 13.03 -3.69
CA ASP A 69 -1.74 13.32 -4.67
C ASP A 69 -1.33 12.84 -6.06
N GLY A 70 -0.06 12.99 -6.45
CA GLY A 70 0.47 12.44 -7.70
C GLY A 70 0.41 10.91 -7.77
N VAL A 71 0.66 10.21 -6.66
CA VAL A 71 0.49 8.75 -6.57
C VAL A 71 -0.98 8.35 -6.70
N VAL A 72 -1.89 9.01 -5.98
CA VAL A 72 -3.33 8.72 -6.06
C VAL A 72 -3.86 8.98 -7.47
N ALA A 73 -3.50 10.11 -8.07
CA ALA A 73 -3.86 10.45 -9.44
C ALA A 73 -3.33 9.42 -10.45
N ALA A 74 -2.08 8.99 -10.31
CA ALA A 74 -1.50 7.98 -11.19
C ALA A 74 -2.10 6.58 -10.98
N CYS A 75 -2.58 6.25 -9.78
CA CYS A 75 -3.35 5.02 -9.52
C CYS A 75 -4.76 5.10 -10.14
N ALA A 76 -5.33 6.30 -10.18
CA ALA A 76 -6.62 6.53 -10.78
C ALA A 76 -6.53 6.49 -12.32
N ASP A 77 -5.39 6.84 -12.93
CA ASP A 77 -5.15 6.90 -14.38
C ASP A 77 -5.13 5.52 -15.08
N ARG A 78 -6.28 4.84 -15.09
CA ARG A 78 -6.58 3.59 -15.79
C ARG A 78 -8.05 3.58 -16.24
N GLU A 79 -8.35 2.80 -17.29
CA GLU A 79 -9.69 2.72 -17.88
C GLU A 79 -10.74 2.33 -16.82
N ASP A 80 -10.48 1.26 -16.07
CA ASP A 80 -11.31 0.81 -14.96
C ASP A 80 -10.72 1.24 -13.61
N THR A 81 -11.26 2.29 -13.01
CA THR A 81 -10.89 2.71 -11.65
C THR A 81 -12.12 2.96 -10.79
N TRP A 82 -11.97 2.62 -9.51
CA TRP A 82 -12.90 2.94 -8.43
C TRP A 82 -12.53 4.25 -7.72
N ILE A 83 -11.38 4.85 -8.06
CA ILE A 83 -10.90 6.08 -7.42
C ILE A 83 -11.57 7.28 -8.09
N ASN A 84 -12.68 7.73 -7.51
CA ASN A 84 -13.38 8.96 -7.89
C ASN A 84 -12.83 10.19 -7.12
N GLU A 85 -13.37 11.38 -7.40
CA GLU A 85 -12.94 12.63 -6.76
C GLU A 85 -13.16 12.63 -5.24
N GLU A 86 -14.29 12.07 -4.77
CA GLU A 86 -14.62 11.97 -3.34
C GLU A 86 -13.61 11.07 -2.60
N ILE A 87 -13.32 9.90 -3.14
CA ILE A 87 -12.35 8.95 -2.61
C ILE A 87 -10.95 9.56 -2.56
N ALA A 88 -10.53 10.24 -3.64
CA ALA A 88 -9.25 10.95 -3.66
C ALA A 88 -9.18 12.04 -2.57
N ALA A 89 -10.26 12.81 -2.38
CA ALA A 89 -10.33 13.84 -1.35
C ALA A 89 -10.26 13.25 0.07
N LEU A 90 -10.91 12.11 0.31
CA LEU A 90 -10.89 11.39 1.59
C LEU A 90 -9.49 10.89 1.96
N TYR A 91 -8.80 10.23 1.03
CA TYR A 91 -7.42 9.79 1.26
C TYR A 91 -6.47 10.98 1.40
N GLY A 92 -6.66 12.05 0.64
CA GLY A 92 -5.89 13.29 0.81
C GLY A 92 -6.10 13.93 2.19
N ALA A 93 -7.31 13.87 2.75
CA ALA A 93 -7.59 14.32 4.11
C ALA A 93 -6.91 13.44 5.16
N LEU A 94 -6.95 12.11 4.99
CA LEU A 94 -6.21 11.18 5.85
C LEU A 94 -4.70 11.40 5.76
N HIS A 95 -4.16 11.71 4.58
CA HIS A 95 -2.75 12.00 4.39
C HIS A 95 -2.33 13.26 5.16
N ARG A 96 -3.09 14.35 5.04
CA ARG A 96 -2.86 15.57 5.83
C ARG A 96 -2.96 15.35 7.35
N ALA A 97 -3.76 14.36 7.77
CA ALA A 97 -3.86 13.95 9.17
C ALA A 97 -2.72 13.00 9.63
N GLY A 98 -1.79 12.62 8.75
CA GLY A 98 -0.71 11.68 9.05
C GLY A 98 -1.18 10.23 9.19
N LEU A 99 -2.32 9.89 8.59
CA LEU A 99 -2.96 8.57 8.66
C LEU A 99 -2.95 7.84 7.31
N ALA A 100 -2.65 8.52 6.21
CA ALA A 100 -2.39 7.88 4.92
C ALA A 100 -1.01 8.29 4.41
N HIS A 101 -0.34 7.36 3.73
CA HIS A 101 1.02 7.55 3.28
C HIS A 101 1.22 7.00 1.87
N SER A 102 2.17 7.62 1.17
CA SER A 102 2.62 7.17 -0.14
C SER A 102 4.08 6.74 -0.09
N LEU A 103 4.44 5.81 -0.96
CA LEU A 103 5.80 5.53 -1.34
C LEU A 103 5.93 5.72 -2.85
N GLU A 104 6.81 6.62 -3.25
CA GLU A 104 7.03 6.99 -4.64
C GLU A 104 8.31 6.37 -5.18
N VAL A 105 8.33 5.98 -6.45
CA VAL A 105 9.53 5.57 -7.19
C VAL A 105 9.78 6.53 -8.32
N TRP A 106 11.00 7.07 -8.37
CA TRP A 106 11.39 8.15 -9.27
C TRP A 106 12.51 7.73 -10.22
N ASP A 107 12.35 8.05 -11.50
CA ASP A 107 13.42 8.07 -12.49
C ASP A 107 13.86 9.53 -12.67
N ARG A 108 14.93 9.93 -11.97
CA ARG A 108 15.30 11.34 -11.80
C ARG A 108 14.13 12.13 -11.18
N GLU A 109 13.51 13.03 -11.93
CA GLU A 109 12.37 13.83 -11.45
C GLU A 109 11.01 13.26 -11.88
N ALA A 110 11.00 12.19 -12.68
CA ALA A 110 9.76 11.59 -13.17
C ALA A 110 9.22 10.57 -12.17
N LEU A 111 7.97 10.74 -11.73
CA LEU A 111 7.23 9.77 -10.93
C LEU A 111 6.86 8.56 -11.81
N VAL A 112 7.54 7.43 -11.61
CA VAL A 112 7.45 6.25 -12.49
C VAL A 112 6.77 5.04 -11.86
N GLY A 113 6.49 5.08 -10.57
CA GLY A 113 5.70 4.08 -9.87
C GLY A 113 5.44 4.53 -8.44
N GLY A 114 4.55 3.83 -7.76
CA GLY A 114 4.25 4.13 -6.37
C GLY A 114 3.08 3.34 -5.85
N VAL A 115 2.89 3.42 -4.54
CA VAL A 115 1.83 2.77 -3.79
C VAL A 115 1.40 3.73 -2.68
N TYR A 116 0.11 3.78 -2.38
CA TYR A 116 -0.40 4.51 -1.23
C TYR A 116 -1.25 3.61 -0.35
N GLY A 117 -1.39 3.99 0.92
CA GLY A 117 -2.18 3.24 1.87
C GLY A 117 -2.51 4.01 3.13
N VAL A 118 -3.40 3.45 3.93
CA VAL A 118 -3.82 3.99 5.23
C VAL A 118 -3.11 3.23 6.34
N THR A 119 -2.83 3.92 7.45
CA THR A 119 -2.27 3.33 8.66
C THR A 119 -3.25 3.40 9.81
N LEU A 120 -3.31 2.31 10.59
CA LEU A 120 -4.01 2.29 11.86
C LEU A 120 -3.23 1.43 12.85
N GLY A 121 -2.68 2.08 13.88
CA GLY A 121 -1.80 1.42 14.84
C GLY A 121 -0.57 0.80 14.17
N ARG A 122 -0.55 -0.52 14.04
CA ARG A 122 0.52 -1.30 13.38
C ARG A 122 0.04 -2.03 12.12
N ALA A 123 -1.13 -1.65 11.59
CA ALA A 123 -1.66 -2.11 10.32
C ALA A 123 -1.41 -1.06 9.22
N PHE A 124 -1.06 -1.53 8.03
CA PHE A 124 -1.03 -0.75 6.80
C PHE A 124 -2.00 -1.38 5.80
N PHE A 125 -2.94 -0.60 5.29
CA PHE A 125 -3.92 -1.00 4.29
C PHE A 125 -3.48 -0.41 2.96
N GLY A 126 -2.91 -1.23 2.07
CA GLY A 126 -2.43 -0.75 0.77
C GLY A 126 -3.59 -0.58 -0.18
N GLU A 127 -3.89 0.63 -0.62
CA GLU A 127 -5.10 0.92 -1.39
C GLU A 127 -4.93 0.68 -2.88
N SER A 128 -3.89 1.27 -3.45
CA SER A 128 -3.59 1.08 -4.85
C SER A 128 -2.15 1.39 -5.16
N MET A 129 -1.74 0.95 -6.35
CA MET A 129 -0.41 1.18 -6.86
C MET A 129 -0.45 1.35 -8.37
N PHE A 130 0.61 1.95 -8.92
CA PHE A 130 0.77 2.14 -10.36
C PHE A 130 2.22 1.90 -10.81
N SER A 131 2.40 1.70 -12.11
CA SER A 131 3.72 1.55 -12.74
C SER A 131 3.70 2.19 -14.13
N ARG A 132 4.59 3.16 -14.37
CA ARG A 132 4.84 3.77 -15.68
C ARG A 132 6.17 3.30 -16.31
N ARG A 133 7.01 2.61 -15.52
CA ARG A 133 8.23 1.94 -15.96
C ARG A 133 8.23 0.49 -15.49
N ASP A 134 8.96 -0.35 -16.21
CA ASP A 134 9.16 -1.75 -15.83
C ASP A 134 9.71 -1.87 -14.41
N ASN A 135 9.09 -2.75 -13.63
CA ASN A 135 9.43 -3.06 -12.24
C ASN A 135 9.24 -1.92 -11.23
N ALA A 136 8.81 -0.72 -11.62
CA ALA A 136 8.67 0.39 -10.67
C ALA A 136 7.68 0.06 -9.54
N SER A 137 6.50 -0.49 -9.86
CA SER A 137 5.54 -0.98 -8.85
C SER A 137 6.11 -2.07 -7.94
N LYS A 138 6.84 -3.05 -8.51
CA LYS A 138 7.48 -4.12 -7.74
C LYS A 138 8.56 -3.59 -6.79
N MET A 139 9.34 -2.60 -7.24
CA MET A 139 10.33 -1.91 -6.42
C MET A 139 9.66 -1.08 -5.32
N ALA A 140 8.52 -0.44 -5.62
CA ALA A 140 7.72 0.27 -4.64
C ALA A 140 7.22 -0.68 -3.53
N LEU A 141 6.70 -1.86 -3.90
CA LEU A 141 6.30 -2.87 -2.91
C LEU A 141 7.48 -3.44 -2.12
N ALA A 142 8.63 -3.68 -2.75
CA ALA A 142 9.81 -4.14 -2.05
C ALA A 142 10.25 -3.11 -0.99
N ALA A 143 10.33 -1.84 -1.38
CA ALA A 143 10.65 -0.75 -0.46
C ALA A 143 9.59 -0.60 0.64
N LEU A 144 8.30 -0.73 0.30
CA LEU A 144 7.20 -0.64 1.25
C LEU A 144 7.25 -1.77 2.29
N VAL A 145 7.44 -3.02 1.88
CA VAL A 145 7.52 -4.14 2.83
C VAL A 145 8.70 -3.98 3.78
N ASP A 146 9.88 -3.60 3.29
CA ASP A 146 11.02 -3.33 4.16
C ASP A 146 10.75 -2.15 5.11
N ARG A 147 10.11 -1.09 4.61
CA ARG A 147 9.68 0.07 5.40
C ARG A 147 8.74 -0.35 6.53
N LEU A 148 7.65 -1.03 6.21
CA LEU A 148 6.63 -1.46 7.17
C LEU A 148 7.24 -2.31 8.28
N ARG A 149 8.11 -3.26 7.92
CA ARG A 149 8.82 -4.10 8.89
C ARG A 149 9.70 -3.26 9.83
N ARG A 150 10.48 -2.33 9.29
CA ARG A 150 11.39 -1.47 10.07
C ARG A 150 10.65 -0.44 10.93
N ALA A 151 9.49 0.01 10.48
CA ALA A 151 8.64 0.98 11.17
C ALA A 151 7.75 0.35 12.25
N GLY A 152 7.80 -0.98 12.42
CA GLY A 152 7.09 -1.70 13.48
C GLY A 152 5.69 -2.19 13.10
N PHE A 153 5.29 -2.11 11.83
CA PHE A 153 4.04 -2.70 11.35
C PHE A 153 4.09 -4.23 11.40
N ILE A 154 2.91 -4.84 11.52
CA ILE A 154 2.77 -6.31 11.57
C ILE A 154 1.72 -6.85 10.62
N LEU A 155 0.86 -5.99 10.08
CA LEU A 155 -0.18 -6.35 9.14
C LEU A 155 -0.07 -5.44 7.93
N PHE A 156 0.09 -6.04 6.75
CA PHE A 156 -0.02 -5.36 5.47
C PHE A 156 -1.19 -6.00 4.71
N ASP A 157 -2.33 -5.32 4.77
CA ASP A 157 -3.55 -5.68 4.06
C ASP A 157 -3.46 -5.24 2.60
N THR A 158 -3.80 -6.16 1.70
CA THR A 158 -3.86 -5.91 0.25
C THR A 158 -5.28 -6.12 -0.30
N GLN A 159 -6.28 -6.21 0.60
CA GLN A 159 -7.69 -6.44 0.34
C GLN A 159 -7.98 -7.75 -0.39
N PHE A 160 -7.60 -7.83 -1.66
CA PHE A 160 -7.73 -8.98 -2.53
C PHE A 160 -6.36 -9.54 -2.92
N LEU A 161 -6.31 -10.83 -3.23
CA LEU A 161 -5.16 -11.42 -3.89
C LEU A 161 -5.30 -11.25 -5.40
N THR A 162 -4.24 -10.79 -6.04
CA THR A 162 -4.11 -10.77 -7.51
C THR A 162 -2.91 -11.62 -7.92
N ASP A 163 -2.88 -12.10 -9.16
CA ASP A 163 -1.73 -12.85 -9.67
C ASP A 163 -0.42 -12.07 -9.55
N HIS A 164 -0.49 -10.74 -9.74
CA HIS A 164 0.65 -9.85 -9.54
C HIS A 164 1.17 -9.92 -8.10
N LEU A 165 0.31 -9.75 -7.11
CA LEU A 165 0.69 -9.78 -5.69
C LEU A 165 1.09 -11.19 -5.24
N ALA A 166 0.41 -12.23 -5.73
CA ALA A 166 0.74 -13.63 -5.45
C ALA A 166 2.17 -13.96 -5.91
N SER A 167 2.58 -13.48 -7.09
CA SER A 167 3.94 -13.64 -7.60
C SER A 167 5.02 -12.99 -6.72
N LEU A 168 4.62 -12.04 -5.85
CA LEU A 168 5.46 -11.33 -4.90
C LEU A 168 5.33 -11.86 -3.47
N GLY A 169 4.61 -12.97 -3.26
CA GLY A 169 4.48 -13.63 -1.95
C GLY A 169 3.23 -13.23 -1.15
N ALA A 170 2.32 -12.42 -1.71
CA ALA A 170 1.02 -12.21 -1.08
C ALA A 170 0.22 -13.51 -1.04
N LYS A 171 -0.68 -13.62 -0.07
CA LYS A 171 -1.52 -14.79 0.14
C LYS A 171 -2.90 -14.38 0.62
N GLU A 172 -3.85 -15.29 0.49
CA GLU A 172 -5.17 -15.14 1.11
C GLU A 172 -5.26 -15.86 2.45
N ILE A 173 -5.92 -15.23 3.41
CA ILE A 173 -6.31 -15.82 4.70
C ILE A 173 -7.82 -15.77 4.88
N SER A 174 -8.34 -16.54 5.85
CA SER A 174 -9.76 -16.45 6.18
C SER A 174 -10.09 -15.08 6.80
N ARG A 175 -11.34 -14.63 6.66
CA ARG A 175 -11.82 -13.42 7.34
C ARG A 175 -11.55 -13.48 8.86
N ALA A 176 -11.80 -14.63 9.49
CA ALA A 176 -11.55 -14.81 10.92
C ALA A 176 -10.07 -14.57 11.29
N ASP A 177 -9.14 -15.16 10.53
CA ASP A 177 -7.70 -14.97 10.76
C ASP A 177 -7.28 -13.52 10.53
N TYR A 178 -7.87 -12.84 9.54
CA TYR A 178 -7.60 -11.45 9.27
C TYR A 178 -8.05 -10.55 10.41
N HIS A 179 -9.29 -10.70 10.89
CA HIS A 179 -9.79 -9.91 12.02
C HIS A 179 -8.97 -10.15 13.29
N ALA A 180 -8.54 -11.38 13.55
CA ALA A 180 -7.64 -11.69 14.66
C ALA A 180 -6.30 -10.93 14.55
N GLN A 181 -5.70 -10.87 13.35
CA GLN A 181 -4.48 -10.10 13.12
C GLN A 181 -4.70 -8.59 13.23
N LEU A 182 -5.80 -8.08 12.67
CA LEU A 182 -6.18 -6.67 12.72
C LEU A 182 -6.40 -6.19 14.15
N ASP A 183 -7.10 -6.98 14.97
CA ASP A 183 -7.33 -6.66 16.38
C ASP A 183 -6.04 -6.55 17.18
N VAL A 184 -5.02 -7.35 16.84
CA VAL A 184 -3.68 -7.21 17.44
C VAL A 184 -2.98 -5.96 16.89
N ALA A 185 -3.00 -5.75 15.58
CA ALA A 185 -2.30 -4.66 14.91
C ALA A 185 -2.80 -3.28 15.37
N LYS A 186 -4.11 -3.08 15.55
CA LYS A 186 -4.70 -1.79 15.94
C LYS A 186 -4.40 -1.36 17.38
N ARG A 187 -3.90 -2.25 18.24
CA ARG A 187 -3.63 -2.00 19.67
C ARG A 187 -2.24 -1.40 19.97
N GLY A 188 -1.36 -1.28 18.97
CA GLY A 188 -0.03 -0.69 19.13
C GLY A 188 0.18 0.54 18.26
N SER A 189 1.40 1.06 18.23
CA SER A 189 1.80 2.16 17.34
C SER A 189 2.97 1.72 16.46
N ALA A 190 2.92 2.12 15.19
CA ALA A 190 4.03 2.12 14.26
C ALA A 190 4.24 3.54 13.74
N ALA A 191 5.40 3.85 13.18
CA ALA A 191 5.70 5.20 12.67
C ALA A 191 6.20 5.10 11.23
N PHE A 192 5.32 5.32 10.25
CA PHE A 192 5.65 5.13 8.83
C PHE A 192 6.87 5.94 8.36
N SER A 193 7.06 7.14 8.91
CA SER A 193 8.18 8.01 8.55
C SER A 193 9.52 7.64 9.21
N THR A 194 9.58 6.63 10.08
CA THR A 194 10.76 6.28 10.89
C THR A 194 11.02 4.77 10.83
N PRO A 195 12.27 4.30 10.67
CA PRO A 195 13.54 5.05 10.55
C PRO A 195 13.70 5.73 9.18
N ALA A 196 14.82 6.43 8.97
CA ALA A 196 15.15 7.07 7.69
C ALA A 196 15.04 6.11 6.48
N LEU A 197 14.80 6.67 5.30
CA LEU A 197 14.80 5.92 4.04
C LEU A 197 16.22 5.47 3.70
N ASP A 198 16.34 4.26 3.17
CA ASP A 198 17.59 3.77 2.59
C ASP A 198 17.44 3.67 1.07
N SER A 199 18.50 3.30 0.37
CA SER A 199 18.42 3.08 -1.08
C SER A 199 17.65 1.79 -1.43
N LEU A 200 17.22 1.65 -2.69
CA LEU A 200 16.66 0.38 -3.17
C LEU A 200 17.67 -0.78 -3.08
N GLN A 201 18.97 -0.47 -3.13
CA GLN A 201 20.05 -1.44 -2.99
C GLN A 201 20.16 -1.95 -1.55
N ASP A 202 19.99 -1.08 -0.55
CA ASP A 202 19.96 -1.47 0.87
C ASP A 202 18.72 -2.32 1.18
N VAL A 203 17.57 -1.95 0.61
CA VAL A 203 16.33 -2.76 0.67
C VAL A 203 16.59 -4.15 0.11
N LEU A 204 17.17 -4.24 -1.09
CA LEU A 204 17.51 -5.52 -1.73
C LEU A 204 18.45 -6.34 -0.84
N GLN A 205 19.50 -5.73 -0.29
CA GLN A 205 20.45 -6.42 0.58
C GLN A 205 19.73 -7.07 1.77
N ARG A 206 18.89 -6.32 2.48
CA ARG A 206 18.12 -6.85 3.61
C ARG A 206 17.16 -7.96 3.21
N MET A 207 16.44 -7.81 2.10
CA MET A 207 15.50 -8.83 1.63
C MET A 207 16.21 -10.14 1.28
N THR A 208 17.40 -10.07 0.67
CA THR A 208 18.17 -11.27 0.31
C THR A 208 18.83 -11.96 1.50
N GLN A 209 19.12 -11.25 2.59
CA GLN A 209 19.66 -11.85 3.81
C GLN A 209 18.61 -12.60 4.65
N MET A 210 17.33 -12.41 4.34
CA MET A 210 16.20 -13.06 5.02
C MET A 210 15.62 -14.27 4.28
N SER A 211 16.00 -14.46 3.01
CA SER A 211 15.58 -15.60 2.17
C SER A 211 16.56 -16.76 2.32
#